data_AF-A0A433TFV7-F1
#
_entry.id   AF-A0A433TFV7-F1
#
_cell.length_a   1.000
_cell.length_b   1.000
_cell.length_c   1.000
_cell.angle_alpha   90.00
_cell.angle_beta   90.00
_cell.angle_gamma   90.00
#
_symmetry.space_group_name_H-M   'P 1'
#
loop_
_entity.id
_entity.type
_entity.pdbx_description
1 polymer ?
#
loop_
_entity_poly.entity_id
_entity_poly.type
_entity_poly.pdbx_seq_one_letter_code
_entity_poly.pdbx_strand_id
1 'polypeptide(L)'
;MNATSGEKTGETECRIFGSYTRDLHNVFKRYDDHGRIKSCNLRKAFNDLHLFPSHSQIREMVHCAVEYGSPCDADHVTFGEFCVLVDELQYHYETGTPCPLPKSIIRNKSASGSSARRSRKESLANFQVFLGGSCGCPKKPSTWRQDEAIPFLKKENITFYNPQVNTWRPELIELEDRAKNVAELLFFVIDNNTRSVASLCEIAYLVGCKRQIIVVFSGFDEAVEEVSLEKTTDREKMDIARARNVLMDIIERNSIPVFSDIQVALRCAAVHLKHGVRVQELSASHGAVPVKFGHVLVGEALLKLRESFNSITGNCDGRMSKEDVRLGYRCYTGEDLSLSWLSQHRPGQTSFSFEEFCCVITEFKRKKQSMAVSLASKLVAPVSWLLAKLRGSSKPCEVLEEVFDIYLGGSCGESNWREDGAIPLLKREGISHLNPLVTKWSDYLIPMQAAEREKCRLLLFTIADCTRAIGAMVEAGYYIGLGCRVTLCLEKLQSYTTIAGEQMTSTALKDYNRGRVYLSDMASREGVPVFENVSESLTSAVNSIRKLDLALDAK
;
A
#
# COMPACT_ATOMS: atom_id res chain seq x y z
N MET A 1 30.24 39.83 -22.87
CA MET A 1 29.07 40.63 -22.42
C MET A 1 28.17 39.68 -21.65
N ASN A 2 28.14 39.87 -20.34
CA ASN A 2 27.39 39.09 -19.36
C ASN A 2 25.93 39.54 -19.34
N ALA A 3 24.97 38.61 -19.49
CA ALA A 3 23.60 38.75 -18.99
C ALA A 3 22.85 37.41 -19.17
N THR A 4 22.94 36.48 -18.21
CA THR A 4 21.98 35.37 -18.01
C THR A 4 22.24 34.58 -16.72
N SER A 5 22.37 35.27 -15.58
CA SER A 5 22.47 34.57 -14.27
C SER A 5 21.65 35.20 -13.13
N GLY A 6 20.85 36.23 -13.40
CA GLY A 6 20.13 37.00 -12.36
C GLY A 6 18.66 36.64 -12.10
N GLU A 7 17.96 35.98 -13.03
CA GLU A 7 16.50 35.77 -12.90
C GLU A 7 16.10 34.51 -12.10
N LYS A 8 16.93 33.45 -12.08
CA LYS A 8 16.56 32.18 -11.42
C LYS A 8 16.58 32.23 -9.88
N THR A 9 17.35 33.15 -9.29
CA THR A 9 17.45 33.28 -7.83
C THR A 9 16.24 33.98 -7.20
N GLY A 10 15.57 34.89 -7.93
CA GLY A 10 14.43 35.65 -7.42
C GLY A 10 13.12 34.86 -7.30
N GLU A 11 12.81 33.98 -8.27
CA GLU A 11 11.59 33.14 -8.21
C GLU A 11 11.60 32.11 -7.08
N THR A 12 12.80 31.69 -6.66
CA THR A 12 12.99 30.64 -5.64
C THR A 12 12.81 31.20 -4.22
N GLU A 13 13.21 32.45 -3.96
CA GLU A 13 13.01 33.10 -2.65
C GLU A 13 11.53 33.37 -2.35
N CYS A 14 10.70 33.58 -3.37
CA CYS A 14 9.26 33.85 -3.21
C CYS A 14 8.51 32.73 -2.48
N ARG A 15 8.98 31.47 -2.57
CA ARG A 15 8.32 30.29 -1.99
C ARG A 15 8.75 29.98 -0.55
N ILE A 16 9.75 30.68 0.00
CA ILE A 16 10.25 30.45 1.36
C ILE A 16 9.62 31.47 2.31
N PHE A 17 8.67 31.04 3.16
CA PHE A 17 7.89 31.93 4.03
C PHE A 17 8.35 31.95 5.48
N GLY A 18 9.14 30.96 5.93
CA GLY A 18 9.66 30.92 7.29
C GLY A 18 10.71 29.83 7.49
N SER A 19 10.88 29.35 8.72
CA SER A 19 11.91 28.35 9.03
C SER A 19 11.53 26.97 8.49
N TYR A 20 10.27 26.58 8.60
CA TYR A 20 9.84 25.25 8.20
C TYR A 20 9.94 25.05 6.68
N THR A 21 9.38 25.97 5.89
CA THR A 21 9.52 25.99 4.42
C THR A 21 10.97 26.13 3.98
N ARG A 22 11.84 26.82 4.73
CA ARG A 22 13.28 26.88 4.43
C ARG A 22 13.96 25.54 4.62
N ASP A 23 13.65 24.81 5.69
CA ASP A 23 14.21 23.48 5.95
C ASP A 23 13.76 22.49 4.86
N LEU A 24 12.48 22.52 4.49
CA LEU A 24 11.96 21.72 3.38
C LEU A 24 12.62 22.08 2.04
N HIS A 25 12.84 23.38 1.79
CA HIS A 25 13.51 23.85 0.58
C HIS A 25 14.96 23.34 0.48
N ASN A 26 15.69 23.30 1.60
CA ASN A 26 17.05 22.77 1.64
C ASN A 26 17.10 21.27 1.26
N VAL A 27 16.12 20.48 1.71
CA VAL A 27 15.99 19.09 1.28
C VAL A 27 15.58 18.99 -0.18
N PHE A 28 14.55 19.75 -0.58
CA PHE A 28 14.05 19.76 -1.96
C PHE A 28 15.17 20.04 -2.97
N LYS A 29 16.02 21.04 -2.69
CA LYS A 29 17.14 21.43 -3.55
C LYS A 29 18.18 20.34 -3.79
N ARG A 30 18.31 19.35 -2.90
CA ARG A 30 19.24 18.22 -3.10
C ARG A 30 18.76 17.24 -4.16
N TYR A 31 17.47 17.24 -4.47
CA TYR A 31 16.83 16.34 -5.43
C TYR A 31 16.16 17.09 -6.59
N ASP A 32 16.31 18.42 -6.62
CA ASP A 32 15.70 19.33 -7.58
C ASP A 32 16.27 19.14 -8.98
N ASP A 33 15.38 18.87 -9.92
CA ASP A 33 15.62 18.80 -11.36
C ASP A 33 14.71 19.85 -12.03
N HIS A 34 15.25 21.05 -12.24
CA HIS A 34 14.54 22.18 -12.86
C HIS A 34 13.26 22.65 -12.14
N GLY A 35 13.30 22.73 -10.81
CA GLY A 35 12.19 23.20 -9.96
C GLY A 35 11.21 22.10 -9.55
N ARG A 36 11.58 20.83 -9.72
CA ARG A 36 10.72 19.64 -9.60
C ARG A 36 11.51 18.46 -9.02
N ILE A 37 10.85 17.57 -8.30
CA ILE A 37 11.42 16.29 -7.87
C ILE A 37 10.72 15.17 -8.65
N LYS A 38 11.50 14.35 -9.36
CA LYS A 38 11.01 13.12 -10.00
C LYS A 38 10.58 12.08 -8.96
N SER A 39 9.55 11.29 -9.27
CA SER A 39 9.02 10.24 -8.39
C SER A 39 10.11 9.31 -7.83
N CYS A 40 11.08 8.92 -8.66
CA CYS A 40 12.20 8.05 -8.26
C CYS A 40 13.12 8.62 -7.16
N ASN A 41 13.13 9.95 -6.99
CA ASN A 41 13.89 10.65 -5.95
C ASN A 41 13.01 11.17 -4.81
N LEU A 42 11.68 11.23 -4.99
CA LEU A 42 10.76 11.75 -3.99
C LEU A 42 10.87 10.97 -2.67
N ARG A 43 10.90 9.63 -2.74
CA ARG A 43 11.08 8.80 -1.53
C ARG A 43 12.36 9.12 -0.77
N LYS A 44 13.46 9.39 -1.48
CA LYS A 44 14.75 9.74 -0.86
C LYS A 44 14.67 11.10 -0.16
N ALA A 45 13.99 12.08 -0.78
CA ALA A 45 13.75 13.38 -0.17
C ALA A 45 12.94 13.29 1.13
N PHE A 46 11.93 12.42 1.19
CA PHE A 46 11.18 12.14 2.43
C PHE A 46 12.07 11.46 3.49
N ASN A 47 12.88 10.47 3.10
CA ASN A 47 13.77 9.76 4.04
C ASN A 47 14.78 10.69 4.71
N ASP A 48 15.26 11.70 3.98
CA ASP A 48 16.15 12.74 4.48
C ASP A 48 15.50 13.68 5.52
N LEU A 49 14.16 13.69 5.57
CA LEU A 49 13.35 14.35 6.59
C LEU A 49 12.91 13.37 7.70
N HIS A 50 13.47 12.16 7.74
CA HIS A 50 13.07 11.07 8.63
C HIS A 50 11.61 10.62 8.49
N LEU A 51 11.03 10.83 7.30
CA LEU A 51 9.74 10.31 6.91
C LEU A 51 9.95 9.14 5.94
N PHE A 52 9.28 8.03 6.18
CA PHE A 52 9.53 6.77 5.49
C PHE A 52 8.27 6.23 4.80
N PRO A 53 7.78 6.90 3.74
CA PRO A 53 6.60 6.46 3.01
C PRO A 53 6.84 5.17 2.23
N SER A 54 5.76 4.45 1.92
CA SER A 54 5.74 3.31 1.00
C SER A 54 5.88 3.76 -0.45
N HIS A 55 6.19 2.83 -1.35
CA HIS A 55 6.21 3.11 -2.79
C HIS A 55 4.82 3.46 -3.33
N SER A 56 3.76 2.86 -2.80
CA SER A 56 2.39 3.17 -3.23
C SER A 56 1.98 4.58 -2.81
N GLN A 57 2.35 5.00 -1.60
CA GLN A 57 2.14 6.37 -1.15
C GLN A 57 2.84 7.37 -2.07
N ILE A 58 4.10 7.11 -2.46
CA ILE A 58 4.82 7.98 -3.40
C ILE A 58 4.09 8.09 -4.74
N ARG A 59 3.58 6.98 -5.29
CA ARG A 59 2.81 6.97 -6.54
C ARG A 59 1.48 7.73 -6.41
N GLU A 60 0.78 7.56 -5.29
CA GLU A 60 -0.44 8.30 -4.98
C GLU A 60 -0.18 9.81 -4.86
N MET A 61 0.84 10.21 -4.09
CA MET A 61 1.25 11.61 -3.92
C MET A 61 1.54 12.29 -5.27
N VAL A 62 2.29 11.61 -6.15
CA VAL A 62 2.60 12.11 -7.50
C VAL A 62 1.33 12.20 -8.35
N HIS A 63 0.43 11.22 -8.26
CA HIS A 63 -0.85 11.27 -8.97
C HIS A 63 -1.72 12.45 -8.53
N CYS A 64 -1.85 12.68 -7.22
CA CYS A 64 -2.61 13.81 -6.67
C CYS A 64 -2.04 15.17 -7.13
N ALA A 65 -0.73 15.27 -7.34
CA ALA A 65 -0.11 16.47 -7.92
C ALA A 65 -0.49 16.68 -9.40
N VAL A 66 -0.67 15.61 -10.18
CA VAL A 66 -0.95 15.65 -11.63
C VAL A 66 -2.43 15.86 -11.97
N GLU A 67 -3.36 15.20 -11.27
CA GLU A 67 -4.79 15.08 -11.66
C GLU A 67 -5.53 16.41 -11.83
N TYR A 68 -5.14 17.47 -11.13
CA TYR A 68 -5.87 18.75 -11.10
C TYR A 68 -5.13 19.93 -11.77
N GLY A 69 -4.48 19.68 -12.92
CA GLY A 69 -4.14 20.74 -13.88
C GLY A 69 -2.75 21.35 -13.73
N SER A 70 -1.76 20.61 -13.23
CA SER A 70 -0.35 21.02 -13.39
C SER A 70 0.05 20.78 -14.87
N PRO A 71 0.60 21.76 -15.62
CA PRO A 71 1.03 21.63 -17.03
C PRO A 71 2.30 20.77 -17.17
N CYS A 72 2.36 19.67 -16.44
CA CYS A 72 3.55 19.09 -15.88
C CYS A 72 3.56 17.59 -16.22
N ASP A 73 4.67 17.10 -16.77
CA ASP A 73 4.92 15.69 -17.06
C ASP A 73 4.51 14.77 -15.91
N ALA A 74 3.89 13.63 -16.23
CA ALA A 74 3.16 12.75 -15.30
C ALA A 74 4.00 11.98 -14.23
N ASP A 75 5.11 12.55 -13.74
CA ASP A 75 6.05 11.85 -12.83
C ASP A 75 6.85 12.78 -11.90
N HIS A 76 6.31 13.94 -11.51
CA HIS A 76 7.03 14.84 -10.61
C HIS A 76 6.14 15.64 -9.66
N VAL A 77 6.79 16.23 -8.66
CA VAL A 77 6.19 17.08 -7.62
C VAL A 77 6.97 18.40 -7.55
N THR A 78 6.24 19.52 -7.49
CA THR A 78 6.82 20.85 -7.32
C THR A 78 7.17 21.14 -5.86
N PHE A 79 7.80 22.28 -5.57
CA PHE A 79 8.19 22.61 -4.20
C PHE A 79 6.98 22.86 -3.27
N GLY A 80 5.95 23.58 -3.76
CA GLY A 80 4.74 23.84 -2.99
C GLY A 80 3.97 22.55 -2.68
N GLU A 81 3.83 21.67 -3.67
CA GLU A 81 3.22 20.35 -3.49
C GLU A 81 4.02 19.49 -2.50
N PHE A 82 5.35 19.46 -2.64
CA PHE A 82 6.24 18.77 -1.70
C PHE A 82 6.03 19.25 -0.26
N CYS A 83 5.89 20.56 -0.04
CA CYS A 83 5.63 21.12 1.29
C CYS A 83 4.34 20.57 1.92
N VAL A 84 3.25 20.51 1.15
CA VAL A 84 1.95 20.02 1.62
C VAL A 84 2.01 18.53 1.93
N LEU A 85 2.59 17.72 1.04
CA LEU A 85 2.68 16.27 1.19
C LEU A 85 3.56 15.87 2.39
N VAL A 86 4.67 16.59 2.61
CA VAL A 86 5.52 16.43 3.79
C VAL A 86 4.76 16.81 5.07
N ASP A 87 4.07 17.96 5.07
CA ASP A 87 3.27 18.41 6.22
C ASP A 87 2.20 17.39 6.63
N GLU A 88 1.48 16.85 5.64
CA GLU A 88 0.43 15.85 5.83
C GLU A 88 0.99 14.55 6.41
N LEU A 89 2.04 13.97 5.81
CA LEU A 89 2.63 12.73 6.33
C LEU A 89 3.26 12.94 7.72
N GLN A 90 3.94 14.06 7.94
CA GLN A 90 4.52 14.39 9.24
C GLN A 90 3.44 14.52 10.32
N TYR A 91 2.29 15.11 10.01
CA TYR A 91 1.15 15.17 10.93
C TYR A 91 0.68 13.77 11.35
N HIS A 92 0.64 12.79 10.44
CA HIS A 92 0.29 11.40 10.79
C HIS A 92 1.30 10.74 11.72
N TYR A 93 2.59 11.06 11.56
CA TYR A 93 3.66 10.57 12.44
C TYR A 93 3.53 11.15 13.86
N GLU A 94 3.26 12.46 13.96
CA GLU A 94 3.12 13.17 15.23
C GLU A 94 1.85 12.77 15.99
N THR A 95 0.75 12.53 15.28
CA THR A 95 -0.53 12.11 15.88
C THR A 95 -0.64 10.62 16.15
N GLY A 96 0.25 9.81 15.57
CA GLY A 96 0.22 8.36 15.73
C GLY A 96 -1.02 7.72 15.11
N THR A 97 -1.36 8.09 13.87
CA THR A 97 -2.58 7.61 13.19
C THR A 97 -2.67 6.08 13.21
N PRO A 98 -3.70 5.50 13.87
CA PRO A 98 -3.80 4.05 14.00
C PRO A 98 -4.09 3.39 12.65
N CYS A 99 -3.66 2.15 12.50
CA CYS A 99 -4.04 1.33 11.35
C CYS A 99 -5.51 0.89 11.53
N PRO A 100 -6.45 1.29 10.65
CA PRO A 100 -7.84 0.89 10.79
C PRO A 100 -7.96 -0.63 10.62
N LEU A 101 -8.81 -1.24 11.44
CA LEU A 101 -9.15 -2.65 11.30
C LEU A 101 -10.26 -2.80 10.25
N PRO A 102 -10.10 -3.64 9.21
CA PRO A 102 -11.16 -3.89 8.24
C PRO A 102 -12.48 -4.27 8.92
N LYS A 103 -13.61 -3.71 8.47
CA LYS A 103 -14.95 -4.05 8.97
C LYS A 103 -15.31 -5.52 8.77
N SER A 104 -14.65 -6.19 7.83
CA SER A 104 -14.80 -7.62 7.55
C SER A 104 -14.09 -8.54 8.55
N ILE A 105 -13.28 -8.04 9.49
CA ILE A 105 -12.58 -8.89 10.47
C ILE A 105 -13.57 -9.70 11.32
N ILE A 106 -13.32 -11.01 11.42
CA ILE A 106 -14.08 -11.92 12.27
C ILE A 106 -13.47 -11.91 13.69
N ARG A 107 -14.09 -11.15 14.59
CA ARG A 107 -13.70 -11.11 16.01
C ARG A 107 -13.80 -12.53 16.61
N ASN A 108 -12.74 -12.98 17.29
CA ASN A 108 -12.55 -14.32 17.90
C ASN A 108 -11.99 -15.45 17.01
N LYS A 109 -11.76 -15.23 15.71
CA LYS A 109 -11.06 -16.22 14.86
C LYS A 109 -9.55 -16.32 15.18
N SER A 110 -8.96 -15.20 15.63
CA SER A 110 -7.54 -15.10 15.98
C SER A 110 -7.11 -16.02 17.12
N ALA A 111 -8.01 -16.40 18.03
CA ALA A 111 -7.72 -17.30 19.13
C ALA A 111 -7.70 -18.78 18.72
N SER A 112 -8.56 -19.21 17.78
CA SER A 112 -8.63 -20.62 17.37
C SER A 112 -7.57 -20.98 16.32
N GLY A 113 -7.31 -20.10 15.33
CA GLY A 113 -6.32 -20.35 14.28
C GLY A 113 -4.87 -20.36 14.78
N SER A 114 -4.53 -19.47 15.71
CA SER A 114 -3.18 -19.41 16.32
C SER A 114 -2.94 -20.55 17.33
N SER A 115 -3.97 -20.93 18.10
CA SER A 115 -3.92 -22.04 19.06
C SER A 115 -3.79 -23.41 18.36
N ALA A 116 -4.56 -23.65 17.28
CA ALA A 116 -4.46 -24.88 16.48
C ALA A 116 -3.15 -25.01 15.68
N ARG A 117 -2.47 -23.89 15.39
CA ARG A 117 -1.12 -23.89 14.78
C ARG A 117 -0.03 -24.20 15.82
N ARG A 118 -0.20 -23.78 17.08
CA ARG A 118 0.75 -24.05 18.17
C ARG A 118 0.79 -25.51 18.62
N SER A 119 -0.30 -26.28 18.54
CA SER A 119 -0.30 -27.69 18.97
C SER A 119 0.34 -28.66 17.96
N ARG A 120 0.58 -28.24 16.71
CA ARG A 120 1.20 -29.06 15.65
C ARG A 120 2.74 -29.07 15.67
N LYS A 121 3.35 -28.74 16.81
CA LYS A 121 4.80 -28.53 16.96
C LYS A 121 5.64 -29.82 17.03
N GLU A 122 5.00 -30.98 17.17
CA GLU A 122 5.68 -32.19 17.67
C GLU A 122 6.43 -33.06 16.64
N SER A 123 6.49 -32.73 15.33
CA SER A 123 7.08 -33.65 14.34
C SER A 123 8.06 -33.08 13.30
N LEU A 124 8.49 -31.82 13.40
CA LEU A 124 9.50 -31.26 12.51
C LEU A 124 10.74 -30.80 13.29
N ALA A 125 11.92 -30.94 12.68
CA ALA A 125 13.15 -30.36 13.22
C ALA A 125 12.97 -28.84 13.42
N ASN A 126 13.56 -28.29 14.49
CA ASN A 126 13.47 -26.86 14.81
C ASN A 126 14.28 -26.02 13.81
N PHE A 127 13.69 -25.75 12.65
CA PHE A 127 14.22 -24.81 11.66
C PHE A 127 13.85 -23.38 12.06
N GLN A 128 14.84 -22.50 12.16
CA GLN A 128 14.61 -21.08 12.44
C GLN A 128 14.09 -20.33 11.21
N VAL A 129 14.60 -20.67 10.02
CA VAL A 129 14.26 -19.96 8.77
C VAL A 129 13.60 -20.88 7.75
N PHE A 130 12.51 -20.44 7.13
CA PHE A 130 11.95 -21.06 5.92
C PHE A 130 12.40 -20.30 4.67
N LEU A 131 12.94 -21.00 3.67
CA LEU A 131 13.46 -20.40 2.42
C LEU A 131 12.45 -20.48 1.27
N GLY A 132 11.46 -19.58 1.25
CA GLY A 132 10.40 -19.51 0.24
C GLY A 132 10.74 -18.71 -1.02
N GLY A 133 9.87 -18.76 -2.03
CA GLY A 133 10.01 -17.96 -3.26
C GLY A 133 10.58 -18.72 -4.46
N SER A 134 11.05 -17.99 -5.46
CA SER A 134 11.45 -18.49 -6.78
C SER A 134 12.33 -19.74 -6.72
N CYS A 135 11.91 -20.79 -7.44
CA CYS A 135 12.68 -22.02 -7.65
C CYS A 135 13.30 -22.11 -9.05
N GLY A 136 12.91 -21.22 -9.96
CA GLY A 136 13.24 -21.31 -11.40
C GLY A 136 12.48 -22.44 -12.10
N CYS A 137 13.03 -22.92 -13.22
CA CYS A 137 12.53 -24.09 -13.94
C CYS A 137 13.63 -25.15 -14.10
N PRO A 138 13.30 -26.40 -14.48
CA PRO A 138 14.32 -27.45 -14.64
C PRO A 138 15.46 -27.08 -15.60
N LYS A 139 15.21 -26.19 -16.57
CA LYS A 139 16.21 -25.72 -17.54
C LYS A 139 17.01 -24.51 -17.05
N LYS A 140 16.47 -23.75 -16.09
CA LYS A 140 17.07 -22.53 -15.52
C LYS A 140 16.66 -22.44 -14.04
N PRO A 141 17.25 -23.28 -13.16
CA PRO A 141 16.90 -23.27 -11.75
C PRO A 141 17.38 -21.96 -11.12
N SER A 142 16.63 -21.47 -10.12
CA SER A 142 17.08 -20.34 -9.32
C SER A 142 18.07 -20.84 -8.26
N THR A 143 19.22 -20.18 -8.15
CA THR A 143 20.36 -20.66 -7.34
C THR A 143 20.64 -19.84 -6.08
N TRP A 144 19.85 -18.78 -5.81
CA TRP A 144 20.06 -17.90 -4.65
C TRP A 144 20.09 -18.66 -3.32
N ARG A 145 19.40 -19.80 -3.22
CA ARG A 145 19.46 -20.66 -2.02
C ARG A 145 20.85 -21.27 -1.86
N GLN A 146 21.36 -21.90 -2.92
CA GLN A 146 22.65 -22.59 -2.91
C GLN A 146 23.84 -21.62 -2.85
N ASP A 147 23.77 -20.52 -3.58
CA ASP A 147 24.89 -19.62 -3.80
C ASP A 147 25.02 -18.57 -2.69
N GLU A 148 23.91 -18.13 -2.09
CA GLU A 148 23.89 -17.00 -1.17
C GLU A 148 23.33 -17.35 0.21
N ALA A 149 22.07 -17.79 0.28
CA ALA A 149 21.36 -17.93 1.55
C ALA A 149 21.91 -19.07 2.41
N ILE A 150 22.06 -20.28 1.86
CA ILE A 150 22.52 -21.45 2.61
C ILE A 150 23.97 -21.27 3.11
N PRO A 151 24.94 -20.81 2.29
CA PRO A 151 26.30 -20.54 2.78
C PRO A 151 26.31 -19.53 3.93
N PHE A 152 25.55 -18.43 3.81
CA PHE A 152 25.43 -17.42 4.86
C PHE A 152 24.85 -18.01 6.15
N LEU A 153 23.72 -18.71 6.06
CA LEU A 153 23.04 -19.27 7.23
C LEU A 153 23.89 -20.32 7.95
N LYS A 154 24.62 -21.16 7.20
CA LYS A 154 25.59 -22.10 7.77
C LYS A 154 26.71 -21.38 8.51
N LYS A 155 27.28 -20.33 7.91
CA LYS A 155 28.33 -19.50 8.54
C LYS A 155 27.83 -18.84 9.84
N GLU A 156 26.60 -18.36 9.84
CA GLU A 156 25.98 -17.71 11.01
C GLU A 156 25.41 -18.69 12.05
N ASN A 157 25.50 -20.00 11.81
CA ASN A 157 24.92 -21.09 12.61
C ASN A 157 23.39 -20.94 12.83
N ILE A 158 22.67 -20.64 11.74
CA ILE A 158 21.21 -20.51 11.73
C ILE A 158 20.61 -21.71 11.01
N THR A 159 19.65 -22.40 11.64
CA THR A 159 18.98 -23.57 11.02
C THR A 159 17.93 -23.14 10.00
N PHE A 160 17.78 -23.90 8.91
CA PHE A 160 16.89 -23.54 7.82
C PHE A 160 16.20 -24.74 7.17
N TYR A 161 14.98 -24.51 6.66
CA TYR A 161 14.25 -25.43 5.81
C TYR A 161 14.29 -24.95 4.36
N ASN A 162 14.77 -25.81 3.45
CA ASN A 162 14.76 -25.56 2.02
C ASN A 162 13.61 -26.36 1.36
N PRO A 163 12.54 -25.70 0.88
CA PRO A 163 11.42 -26.37 0.20
C PRO A 163 11.70 -26.75 -1.26
N GLN A 164 12.83 -26.31 -1.85
CA GLN A 164 13.09 -26.53 -3.27
C GLN A 164 13.29 -28.01 -3.58
N VAL A 165 12.38 -28.58 -4.36
CA VAL A 165 12.43 -29.95 -4.86
C VAL A 165 12.46 -29.98 -6.39
N ASN A 166 12.94 -31.09 -6.98
CA ASN A 166 12.99 -31.25 -8.44
C ASN A 166 11.60 -31.39 -9.08
N THR A 167 10.65 -32.04 -8.39
CA THR A 167 9.30 -32.30 -8.90
C THR A 167 8.27 -31.92 -7.84
N TRP A 168 7.47 -30.89 -8.13
CA TRP A 168 6.38 -30.46 -7.26
C TRP A 168 5.20 -31.44 -7.32
N ARG A 169 4.57 -31.69 -6.17
CA ARG A 169 3.32 -32.45 -6.05
C ARG A 169 2.41 -31.81 -4.98
N PRO A 170 1.07 -31.95 -5.06
CA PRO A 170 0.14 -31.35 -4.10
C PRO A 170 0.43 -31.70 -2.63
N GLU A 171 0.95 -32.89 -2.36
CA GLU A 171 1.26 -33.35 -0.99
C GLU A 171 2.37 -32.51 -0.33
N LEU A 172 3.19 -31.83 -1.13
CA LEU A 172 4.24 -30.95 -0.61
C LEU A 172 3.67 -29.66 -0.01
N ILE A 173 2.46 -29.25 -0.40
CA ILE A 173 1.82 -28.04 0.15
C ILE A 173 1.68 -28.16 1.67
N GLU A 174 1.23 -29.33 2.16
CA GLU A 174 1.07 -29.56 3.59
C GLU A 174 2.42 -29.60 4.34
N LEU A 175 3.44 -30.18 3.73
CA LEU A 175 4.78 -30.23 4.33
C LEU A 175 5.39 -28.83 4.43
N GLU A 176 5.31 -28.05 3.35
CA GLU A 176 5.73 -26.65 3.30
C GLU A 176 4.97 -25.81 4.32
N ASP A 177 3.66 -25.99 4.45
CA ASP A 177 2.85 -25.28 5.45
C ASP A 177 3.28 -25.59 6.88
N ARG A 178 3.52 -26.87 7.21
CA ARG A 178 4.05 -27.22 8.53
C ARG A 178 5.40 -26.56 8.79
N ALA A 179 6.32 -26.58 7.82
CA ALA A 179 7.61 -25.91 7.92
C ALA A 179 7.47 -24.39 8.11
N LYS A 180 6.59 -23.74 7.33
CA LYS A 180 6.27 -22.31 7.50
C LYS A 180 5.68 -22.04 8.87
N ASN A 181 4.83 -22.89 9.41
CA ASN A 181 4.20 -22.68 10.73
C ASN A 181 5.19 -22.75 11.89
N VAL A 182 6.21 -23.63 11.81
CA VAL A 182 7.21 -23.77 12.88
C VAL A 182 8.36 -22.77 12.79
N ALA A 183 8.68 -22.27 11.60
CA ALA A 183 9.78 -21.34 11.39
C ALA A 183 9.60 -20.03 12.19
N GLU A 184 10.68 -19.53 12.77
CA GLU A 184 10.68 -18.23 13.46
C GLU A 184 10.59 -17.08 12.45
N LEU A 185 11.36 -17.19 11.37
CA LEU A 185 11.44 -16.23 10.28
C LEU A 185 11.12 -16.89 8.94
N LEU A 186 10.36 -16.19 8.11
CA LEU A 186 10.08 -16.57 6.73
C LEU A 186 10.92 -15.70 5.80
N PHE A 187 11.74 -16.29 4.95
CA PHE A 187 12.61 -15.58 4.02
C PHE A 187 12.24 -15.92 2.58
N PHE A 188 11.74 -14.94 1.84
CA PHE A 188 11.27 -15.12 0.46
C PHE A 188 12.11 -14.33 -0.53
N VAL A 189 12.52 -14.95 -1.63
CA VAL A 189 13.13 -14.27 -2.77
C VAL A 189 12.26 -14.45 -4.00
N ILE A 190 11.87 -13.35 -4.62
CA ILE A 190 11.09 -13.30 -5.85
C ILE A 190 11.99 -12.75 -6.95
N ASP A 191 12.24 -13.55 -7.99
CA ASP A 191 13.05 -13.18 -9.15
C ASP A 191 12.21 -13.10 -10.44
N ASN A 192 12.84 -12.67 -11.54
CA ASN A 192 12.23 -12.57 -12.86
C ASN A 192 12.23 -13.89 -13.65
N ASN A 193 12.67 -15.00 -13.06
CA ASN A 193 12.73 -16.29 -13.76
C ASN A 193 11.40 -17.07 -13.68
N THR A 194 10.47 -16.64 -12.83
CA THR A 194 9.16 -17.29 -12.63
C THR A 194 8.02 -16.27 -12.56
N ARG A 195 6.80 -16.70 -12.92
CA ARG A 195 5.58 -15.90 -12.68
C ARG A 195 5.30 -15.67 -11.20
N SER A 196 5.87 -16.49 -10.31
CA SER A 196 5.77 -16.41 -8.85
C SER A 196 4.35 -16.43 -8.25
N VAL A 197 3.30 -16.73 -9.02
CA VAL A 197 1.88 -16.58 -8.60
C VAL A 197 1.58 -17.17 -7.23
N ALA A 198 1.99 -18.43 -6.99
CA ALA A 198 1.78 -19.10 -5.70
C ALA A 198 2.49 -18.37 -4.56
N SER A 199 3.79 -18.08 -4.73
CA SER A 199 4.59 -17.37 -3.72
C SER A 199 4.06 -15.96 -3.43
N LEU A 200 3.56 -15.24 -4.43
CA LEU A 200 2.94 -13.92 -4.20
C LEU A 200 1.72 -14.04 -3.28
N CYS A 201 0.84 -15.03 -3.53
CA CYS A 201 -0.34 -15.27 -2.69
C CYS A 201 0.05 -15.72 -1.27
N GLU A 202 1.06 -16.59 -1.16
CA GLU A 202 1.56 -17.06 0.13
C GLU A 202 2.15 -15.94 0.97
N ILE A 203 3.01 -15.09 0.38
CA ILE A 203 3.60 -13.95 1.09
C ILE A 203 2.48 -13.03 1.60
N ALA A 204 1.50 -12.70 0.76
CA ALA A 204 0.36 -11.89 1.15
C ALA A 204 -0.40 -12.49 2.33
N TYR A 205 -0.72 -13.78 2.28
CA TYR A 205 -1.36 -14.51 3.38
C TYR A 205 -0.53 -14.50 4.67
N LEU A 206 0.78 -14.72 4.58
CA LEU A 206 1.68 -14.75 5.73
C LEU A 206 1.86 -13.37 6.38
N VAL A 207 1.88 -12.30 5.57
CA VAL A 207 1.82 -10.91 6.04
C VAL A 207 0.50 -10.65 6.75
N GLY A 208 -0.63 -11.11 6.20
CA GLY A 208 -1.95 -11.04 6.83
C GLY A 208 -1.98 -11.76 8.18
N CYS A 209 -1.33 -12.93 8.27
CA CYS A 209 -1.14 -13.70 9.50
C CYS A 209 -0.17 -13.05 10.51
N LYS A 210 0.40 -11.89 10.19
CA LYS A 210 1.37 -11.14 11.02
C LYS A 210 2.63 -11.94 11.37
N ARG A 211 3.08 -12.82 10.47
CA ARG A 211 4.33 -13.56 10.62
C ARG A 211 5.54 -12.64 10.44
N GLN A 212 6.66 -12.99 11.05
CA GLN A 212 7.94 -12.35 10.77
C GLN A 212 8.43 -12.83 9.41
N ILE A 213 8.48 -11.94 8.43
CA ILE A 213 8.75 -12.26 7.04
C ILE A 213 9.66 -11.21 6.40
N ILE A 214 10.73 -11.66 5.78
CA ILE A 214 11.63 -10.84 4.93
C ILE A 214 11.38 -11.23 3.48
N VAL A 215 11.18 -10.23 2.62
CA VAL A 215 10.91 -10.42 1.19
C VAL A 215 11.94 -9.64 0.38
N VAL A 216 12.59 -10.35 -0.55
CA VAL A 216 13.52 -9.78 -1.52
C VAL A 216 12.91 -9.84 -2.92
N PHE A 217 12.85 -8.72 -3.63
CA PHE A 217 12.55 -8.70 -5.06
C PHE A 217 13.83 -8.44 -5.86
N SER A 218 14.34 -9.49 -6.51
CA SER A 218 15.48 -9.39 -7.42
C SER A 218 15.00 -8.93 -8.80
N GLY A 219 15.38 -7.72 -9.20
CA GLY A 219 14.96 -7.12 -10.48
C GLY A 219 13.51 -6.64 -10.48
N PHE A 220 13.05 -6.01 -9.39
CA PHE A 220 11.67 -5.55 -9.25
C PHE A 220 11.21 -4.60 -10.37
N ASP A 221 12.06 -3.62 -10.72
CA ASP A 221 11.78 -2.60 -11.73
C ASP A 221 11.94 -3.11 -13.18
N GLU A 222 12.47 -4.32 -13.35
CA GLU A 222 12.67 -4.92 -14.65
C GLU A 222 11.40 -5.65 -15.12
N ALA A 223 11.06 -5.48 -16.40
CA ALA A 223 10.01 -6.27 -17.01
C ALA A 223 10.40 -7.76 -17.01
N VAL A 224 9.44 -8.62 -16.69
CA VAL A 224 9.62 -10.07 -16.75
C VAL A 224 9.51 -10.50 -18.21
N GLU A 225 10.58 -10.35 -18.98
CA GLU A 225 10.60 -10.62 -20.43
C GLU A 225 10.43 -12.09 -20.80
N GLU A 226 10.88 -12.98 -19.92
CA GLU A 226 10.89 -14.41 -20.16
C GLU A 226 10.65 -15.19 -18.86
N VAL A 227 9.77 -16.18 -18.92
CA VAL A 227 9.58 -17.15 -17.82
C VAL A 227 9.76 -18.55 -18.36
N SER A 228 10.65 -19.32 -17.73
CA SER A 228 10.90 -20.72 -18.13
C SER A 228 11.25 -20.91 -19.62
N LEU A 229 12.00 -19.96 -20.20
CA LEU A 229 12.34 -19.91 -21.64
C LEU A 229 11.15 -19.62 -22.58
N GLU A 230 10.03 -19.15 -22.04
CA GLU A 230 8.88 -18.68 -22.81
C GLU A 230 8.82 -17.15 -22.73
N LYS A 231 8.71 -16.49 -23.88
CA LYS A 231 8.51 -15.03 -23.93
C LYS A 231 7.17 -14.69 -23.32
N THR A 232 7.16 -13.70 -22.43
CA THR A 232 5.93 -13.14 -21.91
C THR A 232 5.37 -12.11 -22.88
N THR A 233 4.06 -12.04 -22.97
CA THR A 233 3.38 -11.00 -23.74
C THR A 233 3.33 -9.68 -22.96
N ASP A 234 3.09 -8.57 -23.63
CA ASP A 234 2.98 -7.26 -22.96
C ASP A 234 1.87 -7.25 -21.91
N ARG A 235 0.74 -7.92 -22.20
CA ARG A 235 -0.36 -8.00 -21.23
C ARG A 235 0.01 -8.84 -20.01
N GLU A 236 0.71 -9.96 -20.22
CA GLU A 236 1.19 -10.81 -19.13
C GLU A 236 2.20 -10.06 -18.25
N LYS A 237 3.14 -9.32 -18.86
CA LYS A 237 4.09 -8.46 -18.12
C LYS A 237 3.35 -7.45 -17.23
N MET A 238 2.33 -6.78 -17.77
CA MET A 238 1.51 -5.84 -16.99
C MET A 238 0.77 -6.52 -15.83
N ASP A 239 0.22 -7.72 -16.04
CA ASP A 239 -0.48 -8.46 -14.98
C ASP A 239 0.48 -8.90 -13.86
N ILE A 240 1.70 -9.34 -14.21
CA ILE A 240 2.75 -9.70 -13.25
C ILE A 240 3.24 -8.46 -12.49
N ALA A 241 3.54 -7.37 -13.18
CA ALA A 241 3.96 -6.11 -12.58
C ALA A 241 2.91 -5.59 -11.60
N ARG A 242 1.63 -5.56 -12.01
CA ARG A 242 0.49 -5.20 -11.15
C ARG A 242 0.46 -6.04 -9.87
N ALA A 243 0.57 -7.36 -9.98
CA ALA A 243 0.52 -8.23 -8.81
C ALA A 243 1.69 -8.03 -7.85
N ARG A 244 2.89 -7.76 -8.38
CA ARG A 244 4.06 -7.43 -7.58
C ARG A 244 3.89 -6.08 -6.86
N ASN A 245 3.33 -5.08 -7.53
CA ASN A 245 3.01 -3.79 -6.92
C ASN A 245 1.97 -3.93 -5.79
N VAL A 246 0.92 -4.71 -6.02
CA VAL A 246 -0.09 -5.02 -4.99
C VAL A 246 0.54 -5.74 -3.79
N LEU A 247 1.44 -6.70 -4.02
CA LEU A 247 2.13 -7.39 -2.93
C LEU A 247 3.05 -6.44 -2.16
N MET A 248 3.83 -5.62 -2.87
CA MET A 248 4.73 -4.64 -2.26
C MET A 248 3.95 -3.68 -1.37
N ASP A 249 2.80 -3.19 -1.84
CA ASP A 249 1.89 -2.38 -1.03
C ASP A 249 1.45 -3.11 0.25
N ILE A 250 1.00 -4.36 0.15
CA ILE A 250 0.58 -5.17 1.30
C ILE A 250 1.71 -5.30 2.33
N ILE A 251 2.95 -5.55 1.88
CA ILE A 251 4.12 -5.70 2.75
C ILE A 251 4.43 -4.37 3.46
N GLU A 252 4.60 -3.29 2.69
CA GLU A 252 4.99 -1.98 3.19
C GLU A 252 3.91 -1.33 4.07
N ARG A 253 2.63 -1.55 3.74
CA ARG A 253 1.47 -1.14 4.55
C ARG A 253 1.43 -1.82 5.92
N ASN A 254 2.06 -2.98 6.06
CA ASN A 254 2.27 -3.66 7.34
C ASN A 254 3.60 -3.26 8.02
N SER A 255 4.22 -2.15 7.59
CA SER A 255 5.50 -1.64 8.09
C SER A 255 6.66 -2.63 7.94
N ILE A 256 6.59 -3.52 6.96
CA ILE A 256 7.67 -4.47 6.66
C ILE A 256 8.53 -3.88 5.54
N PRO A 257 9.86 -3.74 5.74
CA PRO A 257 10.75 -3.28 4.67
C PRO A 257 10.86 -4.33 3.56
N VAL A 258 10.89 -3.86 2.32
CA VAL A 258 11.13 -4.67 1.14
C VAL A 258 12.58 -4.50 0.69
N PHE A 259 13.23 -5.61 0.34
CA PHE A 259 14.65 -5.63 -0.02
C PHE A 259 14.84 -5.87 -1.53
N SER A 260 15.89 -5.28 -2.09
CA SER A 260 16.37 -5.57 -3.45
C SER A 260 17.66 -6.40 -3.46
N ASP A 261 18.37 -6.44 -2.33
CA ASP A 261 19.66 -7.12 -2.17
C ASP A 261 19.54 -8.27 -1.16
N ILE A 262 19.89 -9.48 -1.60
CA ILE A 262 19.78 -10.70 -0.80
C ILE A 262 20.75 -10.69 0.38
N GLN A 263 21.97 -10.15 0.21
CA GLN A 263 22.97 -10.10 1.27
C GLN A 263 22.56 -9.14 2.39
N VAL A 264 22.00 -7.97 2.04
CA VAL A 264 21.42 -7.03 3.02
C VAL A 264 20.27 -7.70 3.78
N ALA A 265 19.38 -8.38 3.07
CA ALA A 265 18.25 -9.08 3.66
C ALA A 265 18.70 -10.22 4.61
N LEU A 266 19.73 -11.00 4.24
CA LEU A 266 20.31 -12.05 5.07
C LEU A 266 20.95 -11.50 6.35
N ARG A 267 21.65 -10.36 6.27
CA ARG A 267 22.15 -9.68 7.48
C ARG A 267 21.01 -9.23 8.39
N CYS A 268 19.93 -8.68 7.83
CA CYS A 268 18.74 -8.33 8.59
C CYS A 268 18.05 -9.56 9.22
N ALA A 269 18.03 -10.70 8.52
CA ALA A 269 17.55 -11.97 9.06
C ALA A 269 18.36 -12.42 10.29
N ALA A 270 19.70 -12.31 10.22
CA ALA A 270 20.56 -12.59 11.37
C ALA A 270 20.31 -11.61 12.53
N VAL A 271 20.11 -10.31 12.26
CA VAL A 271 19.75 -9.32 13.28
C VAL A 271 18.44 -9.69 13.99
N HIS A 272 17.41 -10.08 13.23
CA HIS A 272 16.15 -10.54 13.80
C HIS A 272 16.33 -11.76 14.72
N LEU A 273 16.97 -12.81 14.21
CA LEU A 273 17.08 -14.09 14.92
C LEU A 273 18.06 -14.05 16.12
N LYS A 274 19.11 -13.24 16.05
CA LYS A 274 20.15 -13.18 17.09
C LYS A 274 19.89 -12.09 18.13
N HIS A 275 19.28 -10.97 17.74
CA HIS A 275 19.06 -9.83 18.63
C HIS A 275 17.57 -9.59 18.94
N GLY A 276 16.65 -10.38 18.38
CA GLY A 276 15.21 -10.28 18.66
C GLY A 276 14.55 -9.02 18.08
N VAL A 277 15.23 -8.28 17.21
CA VAL A 277 14.67 -7.08 16.55
C VAL A 277 13.56 -7.53 15.60
N ARG A 278 12.34 -7.00 15.75
CA ARG A 278 11.25 -7.36 14.83
C ARG A 278 11.56 -6.87 13.42
N VAL A 279 11.08 -7.59 12.41
CA VAL A 279 11.31 -7.20 11.01
C VAL A 279 10.77 -5.79 10.73
N GLN A 280 9.65 -5.42 11.35
CA GLN A 280 9.06 -4.08 11.23
C GLN A 280 9.89 -2.96 11.87
N GLU A 281 10.86 -3.30 12.71
CA GLU A 281 11.72 -2.36 13.44
C GLU A 281 13.12 -2.24 12.81
N LEU A 282 13.37 -2.97 11.71
CA LEU A 282 14.61 -2.82 10.96
C LEU A 282 14.71 -1.39 10.42
N SER A 283 15.90 -0.81 10.54
CA SER A 283 16.15 0.59 10.20
C SER A 283 17.33 0.72 9.24
N ALA A 284 17.61 1.96 8.83
CA ALA A 284 18.76 2.29 8.00
C ALA A 284 20.11 1.84 8.60
N SER A 285 20.24 1.76 9.94
CA SER A 285 21.46 1.25 10.59
C SER A 285 21.73 -0.23 10.30
N HIS A 286 20.70 -0.99 9.96
CA HIS A 286 20.80 -2.40 9.56
C HIS A 286 20.95 -2.57 8.03
N GLY A 287 20.89 -1.47 7.27
CA GLY A 287 20.88 -1.47 5.81
C GLY A 287 19.48 -1.65 5.19
N ALA A 288 18.41 -1.67 6.00
CA ALA A 288 17.03 -1.72 5.51
C ALA A 288 16.51 -0.32 5.15
N VAL A 289 15.56 -0.26 4.22
CA VAL A 289 14.75 0.94 3.98
C VAL A 289 13.45 0.78 4.77
N PRO A 290 13.32 1.42 5.95
CA PRO A 290 12.12 1.28 6.76
C PRO A 290 10.90 1.85 6.05
N VAL A 291 9.72 1.41 6.47
CA VAL A 291 8.43 2.01 6.08
C VAL A 291 7.61 2.22 7.33
N LYS A 292 7.02 3.42 7.49
CA LYS A 292 6.11 3.70 8.59
C LYS A 292 4.86 4.40 8.09
N PHE A 293 3.73 4.05 8.70
CA PHE A 293 2.40 4.58 8.33
C PHE A 293 2.04 4.34 6.86
N GLY A 294 2.51 3.22 6.28
CA GLY A 294 2.20 2.86 4.89
C GLY A 294 0.72 2.61 4.60
N HIS A 295 -0.12 2.55 5.64
CA HIS A 295 -1.58 2.42 5.54
C HIS A 295 -2.32 3.75 5.37
N VAL A 296 -1.63 4.88 5.53
CA VAL A 296 -2.26 6.20 5.46
C VAL A 296 -2.25 6.70 4.03
N LEU A 297 -3.37 7.25 3.57
CA LEU A 297 -3.45 7.95 2.28
C LEU A 297 -2.83 9.34 2.42
N VAL A 298 -2.00 9.75 1.47
CA VAL A 298 -1.36 11.07 1.47
C VAL A 298 -1.57 11.74 0.13
N GLY A 299 -2.04 12.98 0.14
CA GLY A 299 -2.46 13.73 -1.04
C GLY A 299 -3.83 14.38 -0.87
N GLU A 300 -4.64 13.96 0.11
CA GLU A 300 -5.97 14.53 0.35
C GLU A 300 -5.88 16.02 0.71
N ALA A 301 -4.89 16.40 1.53
CA ALA A 301 -4.63 17.81 1.85
C ALA A 301 -4.31 18.63 0.58
N LEU A 302 -3.53 18.06 -0.34
CA LEU A 302 -3.16 18.71 -1.59
C LEU A 302 -4.36 18.89 -2.51
N LEU A 303 -5.19 17.85 -2.66
CA LEU A 303 -6.42 17.89 -3.45
C LEU A 303 -7.39 18.96 -2.92
N LYS A 304 -7.64 18.99 -1.61
CA LYS A 304 -8.51 20.00 -0.97
C LYS A 304 -7.99 21.43 -1.13
N LEU A 305 -6.68 21.63 -0.99
CA LEU A 305 -6.06 22.94 -1.22
C LEU A 305 -6.23 23.40 -2.67
N ARG A 306 -6.09 22.47 -3.61
CA ARG A 306 -6.24 22.75 -5.04
C ARG A 306 -7.70 23.01 -5.43
N GLU A 307 -8.65 22.26 -4.88
CA GLU A 307 -10.08 22.53 -5.03
C GLU A 307 -10.43 23.92 -4.49
N SER A 308 -9.92 24.27 -3.30
CA SER A 308 -10.11 25.59 -2.73
C SER A 308 -9.50 26.69 -3.60
N PHE A 309 -8.31 26.46 -4.16
CA PHE A 309 -7.64 27.41 -5.04
C PHE A 309 -8.47 27.66 -6.31
N ASN A 310 -8.83 26.58 -7.01
CA ASN A 310 -9.59 26.63 -8.26
C ASN A 310 -10.98 27.26 -8.08
N SER A 311 -11.64 26.97 -6.95
CA SER A 311 -12.94 27.56 -6.62
C SER A 311 -12.90 29.08 -6.45
N ILE A 312 -11.75 29.63 -5.99
CA ILE A 312 -11.57 31.06 -5.75
C ILE A 312 -11.07 31.77 -7.02
N THR A 313 -10.10 31.18 -7.72
CA THR A 313 -9.52 31.81 -8.92
C THR A 313 -10.42 31.66 -10.16
N GLY A 314 -11.32 30.68 -10.17
CA GLY A 314 -12.18 30.39 -11.32
C GLY A 314 -11.37 30.16 -12.61
N ASN A 315 -11.79 30.79 -13.70
CA ASN A 315 -11.12 30.76 -15.01
C ASN A 315 -10.10 31.91 -15.23
N CYS A 316 -9.79 32.69 -14.20
CA CYS A 316 -8.96 33.89 -14.31
C CYS A 316 -7.52 33.61 -13.87
N ASP A 317 -6.52 34.00 -14.69
CA ASP A 317 -5.06 34.11 -14.50
C ASP A 317 -4.26 33.09 -13.65
N GLY A 318 -4.91 32.15 -12.95
CA GLY A 318 -4.31 31.17 -12.05
C GLY A 318 -3.60 31.80 -10.84
N ARG A 319 -4.07 32.94 -10.30
CA ARG A 319 -3.43 33.62 -9.17
C ARG A 319 -4.43 34.20 -8.15
N MET A 320 -4.00 34.30 -6.90
CA MET A 320 -4.78 34.78 -5.74
C MET A 320 -4.26 36.12 -5.22
N SER A 321 -5.14 37.03 -4.82
CA SER A 321 -4.80 38.18 -3.97
C SER A 321 -4.51 37.75 -2.51
N LYS A 322 -4.09 38.69 -1.64
CA LYS A 322 -3.90 38.38 -0.20
C LYS A 322 -5.22 38.00 0.48
N GLU A 323 -6.30 38.67 0.07
CA GLU A 323 -7.67 38.43 0.53
C GLU A 323 -8.14 37.05 0.08
N ASP A 324 -7.85 36.67 -1.17
CA ASP A 324 -8.15 35.34 -1.71
C ASP A 324 -7.36 34.26 -0.97
N VAL A 325 -6.06 34.47 -0.69
CA VAL A 325 -5.25 33.52 0.11
C VAL A 325 -5.87 33.30 1.49
N ARG A 326 -6.35 34.37 2.15
CA ARG A 326 -7.07 34.25 3.42
C ARG A 326 -8.37 33.47 3.27
N LEU A 327 -9.15 33.76 2.23
CA LEU A 327 -10.39 33.05 1.95
C LEU A 327 -10.13 31.56 1.68
N GLY A 328 -9.11 31.24 0.88
CA GLY A 328 -8.72 29.86 0.58
C GLY A 328 -8.26 29.10 1.81
N TYR A 329 -7.47 29.74 2.68
CA TYR A 329 -7.12 29.14 3.97
C TYR A 329 -8.36 28.84 4.83
N ARG A 330 -9.35 29.73 4.81
CA ARG A 330 -10.61 29.55 5.53
C ARG A 330 -11.47 28.43 4.95
N CYS A 331 -11.55 28.32 3.62
CA CYS A 331 -12.24 27.21 2.96
C CYS A 331 -11.57 25.86 3.30
N TYR A 332 -10.24 25.82 3.31
CA TYR A 332 -9.48 24.60 3.59
C TYR A 332 -9.49 24.17 5.07
N THR A 333 -9.33 25.12 6.01
CA THR A 333 -9.16 24.81 7.44
C THR A 333 -10.36 25.14 8.33
N GLY A 334 -11.30 25.95 7.83
CA GLY A 334 -12.35 26.58 8.65
C GLY A 334 -11.85 27.77 9.50
N GLU A 335 -10.56 28.11 9.45
CA GLU A 335 -9.95 29.13 10.28
C GLU A 335 -9.52 30.38 9.50
N ASP A 336 -9.32 31.52 10.18
CA ASP A 336 -8.84 32.75 9.54
C ASP A 336 -7.30 32.84 9.50
N LEU A 337 -6.76 33.17 8.33
CA LEU A 337 -5.35 33.54 8.16
C LEU A 337 -5.14 35.02 8.47
N SER A 338 -4.06 35.34 9.18
CA SER A 338 -3.70 36.72 9.53
C SER A 338 -3.12 37.48 8.31
N LEU A 339 -3.88 38.45 7.78
CA LEU A 339 -3.41 39.30 6.68
C LEU A 339 -2.19 40.14 7.06
N SER A 340 -2.07 40.54 8.34
CA SER A 340 -0.89 41.26 8.84
C SER A 340 0.34 40.37 8.82
N TRP A 341 0.22 39.08 9.19
CA TRP A 341 1.31 38.11 9.06
C TRP A 341 1.73 37.95 7.59
N LEU A 342 0.79 37.73 6.68
CA LEU A 342 1.10 37.58 5.25
C LEU A 342 1.75 38.84 4.67
N SER A 343 1.25 40.02 5.03
CA SER A 343 1.79 41.30 4.59
C SER A 343 3.17 41.61 5.19
N GLN A 344 3.45 41.16 6.41
CA GLN A 344 4.78 41.30 7.00
C GLN A 344 5.83 40.46 6.27
N HIS A 345 5.47 39.25 5.84
CA HIS A 345 6.40 38.34 5.13
C HIS A 345 6.52 38.68 3.64
N ARG A 346 5.47 39.28 3.06
CA ARG A 346 5.41 39.70 1.66
C ARG A 346 4.73 41.07 1.53
N PRO A 347 5.42 42.18 1.87
CA PRO A 347 4.83 43.50 1.86
C PRO A 347 4.45 43.97 0.43
N GLY A 348 5.32 43.75 -0.56
CA GLY A 348 5.13 44.20 -1.94
C GLY A 348 4.43 43.23 -2.89
N GLN A 349 4.19 41.97 -2.47
CA GLN A 349 3.56 40.98 -3.34
C GLN A 349 2.04 41.10 -3.28
N THR A 350 1.39 41.28 -4.42
CA THR A 350 -0.07 41.44 -4.53
C THR A 350 -0.77 40.19 -5.08
N SER A 351 -0.01 39.23 -5.61
CA SER A 351 -0.55 38.07 -6.31
C SER A 351 0.27 36.80 -6.05
N PHE A 352 -0.41 35.70 -5.75
CA PHE A 352 0.16 34.42 -5.34
C PHE A 352 -0.26 33.30 -6.30
N SER A 353 0.70 32.51 -6.75
CA SER A 353 0.47 31.26 -7.48
C SER A 353 0.02 30.14 -6.54
N PHE A 354 -0.44 29.01 -7.09
CA PHE A 354 -0.76 27.82 -6.31
C PHE A 354 0.44 27.31 -5.48
N GLU A 355 1.66 27.33 -6.06
CA GLU A 355 2.89 26.97 -5.36
C GLU A 355 3.13 27.81 -4.10
N GLU A 356 2.95 29.12 -4.23
CA GLU A 356 3.13 30.06 -3.12
C GLU A 356 2.02 29.89 -2.09
N PHE A 357 0.78 29.65 -2.53
CA PHE A 357 -0.35 29.36 -1.63
C PHE A 357 -0.08 28.10 -0.78
N CYS A 358 0.39 27.01 -1.39
CA CYS A 358 0.80 25.79 -0.67
C CYS A 358 1.87 26.07 0.39
N CYS A 359 2.89 26.87 0.05
CA CYS A 359 3.97 27.23 0.99
C CYS A 359 3.46 28.10 2.13
N VAL A 360 2.59 29.09 1.85
CA VAL A 360 1.96 29.97 2.84
C VAL A 360 1.17 29.14 3.86
N ILE A 361 0.28 28.26 3.39
CA ILE A 361 -0.58 27.46 4.26
C ILE A 361 0.27 26.55 5.15
N THR A 362 1.25 25.88 4.55
CA THR A 362 2.14 24.95 5.26
C THR A 362 2.91 25.64 6.38
N GLU A 363 3.55 26.79 6.12
CA GLU A 363 4.29 27.55 7.13
C GLU A 363 3.36 28.08 8.24
N PHE A 364 2.20 28.64 7.85
CA PHE A 364 1.29 29.26 8.80
C PHE A 364 0.69 28.23 9.79
N LYS A 365 0.30 27.04 9.31
CA LYS A 365 -0.18 25.93 10.15
C LYS A 365 0.84 25.53 11.21
N ARG A 366 2.10 25.31 10.79
CA ARG A 366 3.19 24.88 11.69
C ARG A 366 3.57 25.94 12.71
N LYS A 367 3.58 27.22 12.32
CA LYS A 367 3.79 28.33 13.26
C LYS A 367 2.69 28.39 14.33
N LYS A 368 1.42 28.25 13.94
CA LYS A 368 0.29 28.28 14.87
C LYS A 368 0.35 27.10 15.85
N GLN A 369 0.68 25.90 15.38
CA GLN A 369 0.88 24.73 16.23
C GLN A 369 2.02 24.95 17.24
N SER A 370 3.17 25.47 16.81
CA SER A 370 4.29 25.79 17.70
C SER A 370 3.91 26.79 18.79
N MET A 371 3.20 27.87 18.43
CA MET A 371 2.68 28.84 19.39
C MET A 371 1.67 28.22 20.37
N ALA A 372 0.77 27.37 19.87
CA ALA A 372 -0.24 26.68 20.65
C ALA A 372 0.36 25.68 21.64
N VAL A 373 1.43 24.96 21.25
CA VAL A 373 2.19 24.05 22.10
C VAL A 373 3.04 24.84 23.11
N SER A 374 3.68 25.94 22.70
CA SER A 374 4.44 26.82 23.60
C SER A 374 3.55 27.40 24.71
N LEU A 375 2.35 27.88 24.38
CA LEU A 375 1.39 28.33 25.39
C LEU A 375 0.92 27.20 26.32
N ALA A 376 0.65 26.01 25.77
CA ALA A 376 0.24 24.86 26.57
C ALA A 376 1.36 24.38 27.51
N SER A 377 2.61 24.39 27.06
CA SER A 377 3.78 23.99 27.86
C SER A 377 4.10 24.95 29.02
N LYS A 378 3.64 26.21 28.94
CA LYS A 378 3.74 27.21 30.02
C LYS A 378 2.64 27.08 31.07
N LEU A 379 1.64 26.23 30.84
CA LEU A 379 0.57 25.93 31.79
C LEU A 379 0.79 24.50 32.32
N VAL A 380 1.32 24.39 33.54
CA VAL A 380 1.66 23.10 34.17
C VAL A 380 0.40 22.24 34.40
N ALA A 381 0.54 20.95 34.07
CA ALA A 381 -0.11 19.69 34.46
C ALA A 381 -1.64 19.52 34.69
N PRO A 382 -2.40 20.19 35.58
CA PRO A 382 -3.80 19.77 35.80
C PRO A 382 -4.75 20.23 34.68
N VAL A 383 -4.36 21.23 33.89
CA VAL A 383 -5.25 21.91 32.95
C VAL A 383 -5.08 21.43 31.50
N SER A 384 -4.10 20.56 31.20
CA SER A 384 -3.92 19.99 29.85
C SER A 384 -5.18 19.25 29.36
N TRP A 385 -5.79 18.43 30.23
CA TRP A 385 -7.04 17.75 29.92
C TRP A 385 -8.23 18.72 29.81
N LEU A 386 -8.26 19.76 30.64
CA LEU A 386 -9.29 20.80 30.61
C LEU A 386 -9.18 21.70 29.36
N LEU A 387 -7.98 22.02 28.91
CA LEU A 387 -7.72 22.74 27.66
C LEU A 387 -7.99 21.88 26.43
N ALA A 388 -7.79 20.56 26.51
CA ALA A 388 -8.24 19.61 25.49
C ALA A 388 -9.78 19.52 25.42
N LYS A 389 -10.48 19.84 26.52
CA LYS A 389 -11.95 19.87 26.62
C LYS A 389 -12.56 21.24 26.28
N LEU A 390 -11.80 22.33 26.48
CA LEU A 390 -12.18 23.74 26.25
C LEU A 390 -11.73 24.29 24.90
N ARG A 391 -10.63 23.77 24.30
CA ARG A 391 -10.49 23.81 22.85
C ARG A 391 -11.63 22.99 22.34
N GLY A 392 -12.69 23.68 21.91
CA GLY A 392 -13.80 23.05 21.24
C GLY A 392 -13.23 22.01 20.31
N SER A 393 -13.54 20.75 20.62
CA SER A 393 -13.56 19.73 19.60
C SER A 393 -14.47 20.35 18.53
N SER A 394 -13.88 21.01 17.53
CA SER A 394 -14.28 20.67 16.18
C SER A 394 -14.06 19.17 16.15
N LYS A 395 -15.06 18.40 16.63
CA LYS A 395 -15.23 17.05 16.19
C LYS A 395 -15.08 17.24 14.68
N PRO A 396 -14.07 16.66 14.01
CA PRO A 396 -14.22 16.53 12.57
C PRO A 396 -15.64 16.01 12.42
N CYS A 397 -16.49 16.77 11.71
CA CYS A 397 -17.90 16.44 11.45
C CYS A 397 -17.95 14.93 11.44
N GLU A 398 -18.60 14.28 12.44
CA GLU A 398 -18.49 12.83 12.64
C GLU A 398 -18.65 12.22 11.26
N VAL A 399 -17.53 11.84 10.63
CA VAL A 399 -17.55 11.40 9.25
C VAL A 399 -18.24 10.08 9.45
N LEU A 400 -19.53 10.01 9.13
CA LEU A 400 -20.30 8.79 9.14
C LEU A 400 -19.40 7.80 8.41
N GLU A 401 -18.81 6.87 9.16
CA GLU A 401 -17.87 5.93 8.56
C GLU A 401 -18.71 5.17 7.53
N GLU A 402 -18.45 5.44 6.26
CA GLU A 402 -19.16 4.79 5.18
C GLU A 402 -18.86 3.30 5.28
N VAL A 403 -19.83 2.52 5.75
CA VAL A 403 -19.74 1.07 5.83
C VAL A 403 -20.59 0.50 4.71
N PHE A 404 -20.01 -0.41 3.95
CA PHE A 404 -20.69 -1.14 2.88
C PHE A 404 -20.78 -2.62 3.24
N ASP A 405 -21.74 -3.34 2.67
CA ASP A 405 -21.91 -4.76 2.97
C ASP A 405 -20.86 -5.60 2.24
N ILE A 406 -20.73 -5.44 0.92
CA ILE A 406 -19.89 -6.31 0.08
C ILE A 406 -18.92 -5.51 -0.80
N TYR A 407 -17.64 -5.86 -0.74
CA TYR A 407 -16.65 -5.46 -1.75
C TYR A 407 -16.64 -6.48 -2.90
N LEU A 408 -16.76 -6.01 -4.15
CA LEU A 408 -16.77 -6.84 -5.37
C LEU A 408 -15.35 -6.98 -5.97
N GLY A 409 -14.47 -7.68 -5.26
CA GLY A 409 -13.11 -7.98 -5.69
C GLY A 409 -13.04 -9.11 -6.73
N GLY A 410 -11.93 -9.19 -7.47
CA GLY A 410 -11.70 -10.26 -8.43
C GLY A 410 -11.48 -9.79 -9.87
N SER A 411 -11.77 -10.68 -10.80
CA SER A 411 -11.48 -10.59 -12.22
C SER A 411 -12.13 -9.37 -12.85
N CYS A 412 -11.35 -8.68 -13.70
CA CYS A 412 -11.77 -7.53 -14.50
C CYS A 412 -11.38 -7.80 -15.97
N GLY A 413 -11.83 -6.95 -16.90
CA GLY A 413 -11.59 -7.14 -18.33
C GLY A 413 -12.76 -7.84 -18.99
N GLU A 414 -12.54 -8.99 -19.62
CA GLU A 414 -13.56 -9.75 -20.37
C GLU A 414 -14.62 -10.43 -19.48
N SER A 415 -14.47 -10.35 -18.15
CA SER A 415 -15.42 -10.94 -17.21
C SER A 415 -16.51 -9.95 -16.81
N ASN A 416 -17.77 -10.30 -17.09
CA ASN A 416 -18.94 -9.45 -16.80
C ASN A 416 -19.72 -9.88 -15.54
N TRP A 417 -19.15 -10.76 -14.71
CA TRP A 417 -19.81 -11.31 -13.52
C TRP A 417 -20.39 -10.25 -12.56
N ARG A 418 -19.80 -9.04 -12.53
CA ARG A 418 -20.30 -7.91 -11.73
C ARG A 418 -21.60 -7.36 -12.29
N GLU A 419 -21.61 -7.00 -13.58
CA GLU A 419 -22.75 -6.34 -14.21
C GLU A 419 -23.89 -7.31 -14.51
N ASP A 420 -23.57 -8.53 -14.93
CA ASP A 420 -24.56 -9.52 -15.33
C ASP A 420 -25.16 -10.27 -14.14
N GLY A 421 -24.39 -10.44 -13.05
CA GLY A 421 -24.76 -11.27 -11.91
C GLY A 421 -24.83 -10.52 -10.59
N ALA A 422 -23.68 -10.00 -10.14
CA ALA A 422 -23.53 -9.50 -8.77
C ALA A 422 -24.38 -8.24 -8.49
N ILE A 423 -24.21 -7.19 -9.29
CA ILE A 423 -24.85 -5.88 -9.06
C ILE A 423 -26.38 -5.98 -9.16
N PRO A 424 -26.97 -6.65 -10.17
CA PRO A 424 -28.43 -6.84 -10.23
C PRO A 424 -28.97 -7.59 -9.02
N LEU A 425 -28.28 -8.66 -8.58
CA LEU A 425 -28.66 -9.42 -7.39
C LEU A 425 -28.59 -8.54 -6.15
N LEU A 426 -27.45 -7.89 -5.87
CA LEU A 426 -27.29 -7.09 -4.66
C LEU A 426 -28.27 -5.92 -4.59
N LYS A 427 -28.56 -5.26 -5.72
CA LYS A 427 -29.60 -4.23 -5.80
C LYS A 427 -30.98 -4.79 -5.48
N ARG A 428 -31.34 -5.96 -6.01
CA ARG A 428 -32.62 -6.61 -5.72
C ARG A 428 -32.76 -6.99 -4.24
N GLU A 429 -31.68 -7.45 -3.61
CA GLU A 429 -31.68 -7.84 -2.20
C GLU A 429 -31.46 -6.66 -1.23
N GLY A 430 -31.28 -5.43 -1.74
CA GLY A 430 -31.08 -4.23 -0.92
C GLY A 430 -29.71 -4.16 -0.22
N ILE A 431 -28.69 -4.81 -0.77
CA ILE A 431 -27.35 -4.92 -0.17
C ILE A 431 -26.40 -3.88 -0.77
N SER A 432 -25.78 -3.09 0.10
CA SER A 432 -24.82 -2.04 -0.31
C SER A 432 -23.50 -2.67 -0.77
N HIS A 433 -22.86 -2.08 -1.78
CA HIS A 433 -21.64 -2.66 -2.33
C HIS A 433 -20.68 -1.61 -2.90
N LEU A 434 -19.39 -1.97 -2.93
CA LEU A 434 -18.34 -1.24 -3.63
C LEU A 434 -17.87 -2.05 -4.84
N ASN A 435 -17.86 -1.39 -6.01
CA ASN A 435 -17.36 -1.94 -7.26
C ASN A 435 -16.03 -1.29 -7.63
N PRO A 436 -14.88 -1.97 -7.49
CA PRO A 436 -13.56 -1.42 -7.77
C PRO A 436 -13.21 -1.39 -9.27
N LEU A 437 -14.19 -1.65 -10.15
CA LEU A 437 -13.98 -1.64 -11.59
C LEU A 437 -13.66 -0.23 -12.08
N VAL A 438 -12.51 -0.09 -12.73
CA VAL A 438 -12.06 1.15 -13.36
C VAL A 438 -11.81 0.91 -14.85
N THR A 439 -12.02 1.95 -15.66
CA THR A 439 -11.82 1.89 -17.12
C THR A 439 -10.35 1.72 -17.48
N LYS A 440 -9.46 2.43 -16.80
CA LYS A 440 -8.01 2.32 -16.93
C LYS A 440 -7.39 2.12 -15.55
N TRP A 441 -6.73 0.99 -15.37
CA TRP A 441 -6.06 0.66 -14.12
C TRP A 441 -4.67 1.28 -14.05
N SER A 442 -4.29 1.75 -12.86
CA SER A 442 -2.96 2.29 -12.56
C SER A 442 -2.56 1.98 -11.12
N ASP A 443 -1.26 1.93 -10.84
CA ASP A 443 -0.72 1.56 -9.53
C ASP A 443 -1.10 2.54 -8.40
N TYR A 444 -1.35 3.82 -8.71
CA TYR A 444 -1.78 4.81 -7.71
C TYR A 444 -3.17 4.49 -7.11
N LEU A 445 -3.96 3.62 -7.75
CA LEU A 445 -5.27 3.19 -7.24
C LEU A 445 -5.15 2.16 -6.10
N ILE A 446 -3.97 1.57 -5.89
CA ILE A 446 -3.79 0.48 -4.91
C ILE A 446 -4.14 0.94 -3.48
N PRO A 447 -3.63 2.08 -2.96
CA PRO A 447 -4.00 2.56 -1.63
C PRO A 447 -5.49 2.86 -1.49
N MET A 448 -6.09 3.51 -2.49
CA MET A 448 -7.52 3.84 -2.51
C MET A 448 -8.39 2.57 -2.44
N GLN A 449 -8.12 1.58 -3.30
CA GLN A 449 -8.87 0.31 -3.30
C GLN A 449 -8.65 -0.48 -1.99
N ALA A 450 -7.50 -0.33 -1.34
CA ALA A 450 -7.28 -0.88 -0.01
C ALA A 450 -8.18 -0.24 1.05
N ALA A 451 -8.30 1.08 1.05
CA ALA A 451 -9.19 1.81 1.96
C ALA A 451 -10.67 1.44 1.72
N GLU A 452 -11.08 1.27 0.46
CA GLU A 452 -12.43 0.80 0.11
C GLU A 452 -12.75 -0.59 0.70
N ARG A 453 -11.81 -1.54 0.58
CA ARG A 453 -12.00 -2.89 1.18
C ARG A 453 -12.16 -2.85 2.68
N GLU A 454 -11.47 -1.93 3.35
CA GLU A 454 -11.51 -1.80 4.81
C GLU A 454 -12.89 -1.30 5.30
N LYS A 455 -13.66 -0.63 4.44
CA LYS A 455 -15.04 -0.19 4.70
C LYS A 455 -16.10 -1.31 4.57
N CYS A 456 -15.77 -2.47 3.99
CA CYS A 456 -16.74 -3.52 3.70
C CYS A 456 -16.86 -4.60 4.80
N ARG A 457 -18.09 -5.05 5.09
CA ARG A 457 -18.39 -6.13 6.06
C ARG A 457 -18.06 -7.53 5.53
N LEU A 458 -18.03 -7.72 4.21
CA LEU A 458 -17.65 -8.96 3.53
C LEU A 458 -16.84 -8.63 2.27
N LEU A 459 -15.84 -9.45 1.97
CA LEU A 459 -15.03 -9.34 0.75
C LEU A 459 -15.35 -10.53 -0.17
N LEU A 460 -15.98 -10.27 -1.31
CA LEU A 460 -16.20 -11.28 -2.34
C LEU A 460 -15.06 -11.19 -3.36
N PHE A 461 -14.37 -12.29 -3.60
CA PHE A 461 -13.36 -12.39 -4.66
C PHE A 461 -13.78 -13.42 -5.71
N THR A 462 -14.03 -12.96 -6.94
CA THR A 462 -14.36 -13.83 -8.08
C THR A 462 -13.19 -13.93 -9.05
N ILE A 463 -12.51 -15.07 -9.05
CA ILE A 463 -11.37 -15.37 -9.92
C ILE A 463 -11.86 -16.22 -11.09
N ALA A 464 -12.21 -15.55 -12.19
CA ALA A 464 -12.81 -16.16 -13.37
C ALA A 464 -11.79 -16.90 -14.23
N ASP A 465 -12.29 -17.79 -15.10
CA ASP A 465 -11.48 -18.58 -16.03
C ASP A 465 -11.05 -17.82 -17.29
N CYS A 466 -11.53 -16.60 -17.50
CA CYS A 466 -11.15 -15.74 -18.62
C CYS A 466 -10.05 -14.72 -18.27
N THR A 467 -9.46 -14.78 -17.07
CA THR A 467 -8.41 -13.83 -16.64
C THR A 467 -7.30 -14.47 -15.81
N ARG A 468 -6.10 -13.86 -15.82
CA ARG A 468 -4.98 -14.32 -14.97
C ARG A 468 -5.23 -13.99 -13.48
N ALA A 469 -5.88 -12.85 -13.21
CA ALA A 469 -6.32 -12.34 -11.90
C ALA A 469 -5.29 -12.37 -10.76
N ILE A 470 -3.99 -12.33 -11.08
CA ILE A 470 -2.90 -12.52 -10.10
C ILE A 470 -3.01 -11.53 -8.94
N GLY A 471 -3.22 -10.24 -9.21
CA GLY A 471 -3.35 -9.21 -8.17
C GLY A 471 -4.53 -9.45 -7.23
N ALA A 472 -5.69 -9.83 -7.77
CA ALA A 472 -6.86 -10.15 -6.95
C ALA A 472 -6.66 -11.40 -6.08
N MET A 473 -5.92 -12.40 -6.58
CA MET A 473 -5.54 -13.57 -5.78
C MET A 473 -4.60 -13.20 -4.63
N VAL A 474 -3.65 -12.29 -4.86
CA VAL A 474 -2.74 -11.75 -3.83
C VAL A 474 -3.53 -11.00 -2.75
N GLU A 475 -4.46 -10.12 -3.15
CA GLU A 475 -5.34 -9.41 -2.21
C GLU A 475 -6.20 -10.39 -1.39
N ALA A 476 -6.84 -11.37 -2.05
CA ALA A 476 -7.62 -12.40 -1.38
C ALA A 476 -6.78 -13.14 -0.34
N GLY A 477 -5.55 -13.57 -0.70
CA GLY A 477 -4.61 -14.23 0.21
C GLY A 477 -4.34 -13.39 1.47
N TYR A 478 -4.07 -12.09 1.31
CA TYR A 478 -3.85 -11.18 2.44
C TYR A 478 -5.05 -11.11 3.39
N TYR A 479 -6.26 -10.85 2.87
CA TYR A 479 -7.43 -10.71 3.73
C TYR A 479 -7.90 -12.03 4.35
N ILE A 480 -7.65 -13.17 3.69
CA ILE A 480 -7.81 -14.51 4.29
C ILE A 480 -6.87 -14.63 5.49
N GLY A 481 -5.59 -14.31 5.32
CA GLY A 481 -4.58 -14.37 6.38
C GLY A 481 -4.85 -13.41 7.55
N LEU A 482 -5.44 -12.25 7.26
CA LEU A 482 -5.86 -11.26 8.25
C LEU A 482 -7.09 -11.72 9.08
N GLY A 483 -7.74 -12.81 8.67
CA GLY A 483 -8.93 -13.33 9.33
C GLY A 483 -10.22 -12.59 8.97
N CYS A 484 -10.25 -11.94 7.81
CA CYS A 484 -11.45 -11.28 7.31
C CYS A 484 -12.49 -12.30 6.81
N ARG A 485 -13.75 -11.86 6.81
CA ARG A 485 -14.87 -12.55 6.18
C ARG A 485 -14.74 -12.43 4.67
N VAL A 486 -14.19 -13.47 4.07
CA VAL A 486 -14.00 -13.62 2.63
C VAL A 486 -14.99 -14.67 2.10
N THR A 487 -15.53 -14.43 0.91
CA THR A 487 -16.14 -15.46 0.07
C THR A 487 -15.33 -15.54 -1.21
N LEU A 488 -14.91 -16.74 -1.61
CA LEU A 488 -14.02 -16.94 -2.74
C LEU A 488 -14.70 -17.77 -3.83
N CYS A 489 -14.68 -17.29 -5.07
CA CYS A 489 -15.02 -18.06 -6.26
C CYS A 489 -13.76 -18.24 -7.09
N LEU A 490 -13.36 -19.49 -7.36
CA LEU A 490 -12.18 -19.84 -8.14
C LEU A 490 -12.58 -20.72 -9.32
N GLU A 491 -12.64 -20.13 -10.51
CA GLU A 491 -12.80 -20.89 -11.74
C GLU A 491 -11.43 -21.30 -12.27
N LYS A 492 -11.33 -22.56 -12.69
CA LYS A 492 -10.09 -23.16 -13.20
C LYS A 492 -9.89 -22.78 -14.66
N LEU A 493 -8.67 -22.31 -15.00
CA LEU A 493 -8.30 -22.07 -16.39
C LEU A 493 -8.24 -23.40 -17.14
N GLN A 494 -8.91 -23.48 -18.29
CA GLN A 494 -8.99 -24.68 -19.10
C GLN A 494 -7.84 -24.77 -20.10
N SER A 495 -7.68 -25.95 -20.70
CA SER A 495 -6.74 -26.09 -21.82
C SER A 495 -7.23 -25.24 -22.99
N TYR A 496 -6.30 -24.63 -23.73
CA TYR A 496 -6.60 -23.74 -24.85
C TYR A 496 -7.34 -22.44 -24.50
N THR A 497 -7.43 -22.08 -23.21
CA THR A 497 -7.93 -20.76 -22.81
C THR A 497 -7.08 -19.65 -23.44
N THR A 498 -7.78 -18.64 -23.96
CA THR A 498 -7.21 -17.39 -24.44
C THR A 498 -7.53 -16.31 -23.42
N ILE A 499 -6.55 -15.50 -23.04
CA ILE A 499 -6.75 -14.37 -22.13
C ILE A 499 -6.30 -13.11 -22.84
N ALA A 500 -7.21 -12.14 -23.00
CA ALA A 500 -6.92 -10.89 -23.72
C ALA A 500 -6.37 -11.12 -25.14
N GLY A 501 -6.92 -12.11 -25.85
CA GLY A 501 -6.48 -12.50 -27.20
C GLY A 501 -5.19 -13.35 -27.25
N GLU A 502 -4.59 -13.67 -26.11
CA GLU A 502 -3.32 -14.41 -26.05
C GLU A 502 -3.55 -15.88 -25.68
N GLN A 503 -3.08 -16.79 -26.54
CA GLN A 503 -3.13 -18.21 -26.24
C GLN A 503 -2.13 -18.57 -25.14
N MET A 504 -2.60 -19.22 -24.08
CA MET A 504 -1.74 -19.61 -22.97
C MET A 504 -0.86 -20.82 -23.32
N THR A 505 0.42 -20.75 -22.96
CA THR A 505 1.30 -21.92 -23.01
C THR A 505 0.89 -22.93 -21.93
N SER A 506 1.29 -24.20 -22.12
CA SER A 506 1.04 -25.24 -21.13
C SER A 506 1.74 -24.97 -19.78
N THR A 507 2.90 -24.31 -19.80
CA THR A 507 3.65 -23.90 -18.59
C THR A 507 2.93 -22.77 -17.87
N ALA A 508 2.51 -21.73 -18.59
CA ALA A 508 1.74 -20.63 -18.04
C ALA A 508 0.45 -21.12 -17.37
N LEU A 509 -0.32 -21.94 -18.09
CA LEU A 509 -1.57 -22.52 -17.59
C LEU A 509 -1.36 -23.27 -16.26
N LYS A 510 -0.29 -24.06 -16.17
CA LYS A 510 0.09 -24.77 -14.93
C LYS A 510 0.45 -23.79 -13.81
N ASP A 511 1.22 -22.74 -14.08
CA ASP A 511 1.61 -21.75 -13.07
C ASP A 511 0.42 -21.00 -12.48
N TYR A 512 -0.49 -20.52 -13.33
CA TYR A 512 -1.68 -19.78 -12.88
C TYR A 512 -2.69 -20.66 -12.15
N ASN A 513 -2.91 -21.89 -12.62
CA ASN A 513 -3.75 -22.85 -11.90
C ASN A 513 -3.11 -23.30 -10.59
N ARG A 514 -1.78 -23.46 -10.53
CA ARG A 514 -1.08 -23.73 -9.28
C ARG A 514 -1.29 -22.62 -8.26
N GLY A 515 -1.25 -21.35 -8.68
CA GLY A 515 -1.64 -20.23 -7.83
C GLY A 515 -3.05 -20.35 -7.26
N ARG A 516 -4.04 -20.73 -8.09
CA ARG A 516 -5.44 -20.94 -7.65
C ARG A 516 -5.53 -22.07 -6.62
N VAL A 517 -4.81 -23.16 -6.83
CA VAL A 517 -4.74 -24.30 -5.89
C VAL A 517 -4.19 -23.87 -4.53
N TYR A 518 -3.06 -23.13 -4.50
CA TYR A 518 -2.49 -22.61 -3.26
C TYR A 518 -3.46 -21.66 -2.53
N LEU A 519 -4.14 -20.78 -3.27
CA LEU A 519 -5.14 -19.88 -2.69
C LEU A 519 -6.34 -20.63 -2.12
N SER A 520 -6.83 -21.65 -2.82
CA SER A 520 -7.92 -22.52 -2.37
C SER A 520 -7.56 -23.28 -1.08
N ASP A 521 -6.34 -23.82 -1.03
CA ASP A 521 -5.82 -24.51 0.16
C ASP A 521 -5.73 -23.56 1.36
N MET A 522 -5.17 -22.35 1.18
CA MET A 522 -5.15 -21.32 2.24
C MET A 522 -6.56 -20.94 2.71
N ALA A 523 -7.50 -20.75 1.78
CA ALA A 523 -8.89 -20.44 2.10
C ALA A 523 -9.55 -21.57 2.92
N SER A 524 -9.38 -22.82 2.49
CA SER A 524 -9.96 -24.00 3.15
C SER A 524 -9.42 -24.21 4.56
N ARG A 525 -8.10 -24.01 4.77
CA ARG A 525 -7.49 -24.07 6.11
C ARG A 525 -8.06 -23.03 7.07
N GLU A 526 -8.44 -21.87 6.56
CA GLU A 526 -9.09 -20.80 7.32
C GLU A 526 -10.61 -20.95 7.40
N GLY A 527 -11.21 -22.00 6.83
CA GLY A 527 -12.67 -22.17 6.79
C GLY A 527 -13.38 -21.08 5.98
N VAL A 528 -12.70 -20.50 4.99
CA VAL A 528 -13.30 -19.59 4.02
C VAL A 528 -14.08 -20.40 2.99
N PRO A 529 -15.34 -20.06 2.68
CA PRO A 529 -16.10 -20.79 1.67
C PRO A 529 -15.53 -20.53 0.27
N VAL A 530 -15.22 -21.62 -0.43
CA VAL A 530 -14.69 -21.62 -1.80
C VAL A 530 -15.71 -22.23 -2.74
N PHE A 531 -16.00 -21.55 -3.83
CA PHE A 531 -16.95 -21.96 -4.87
C PHE A 531 -16.25 -22.04 -6.22
N GLU A 532 -16.78 -22.86 -7.12
CA GLU A 532 -16.37 -22.93 -8.53
C GLU A 532 -17.38 -22.27 -9.47
N ASN A 533 -18.51 -21.79 -8.92
CA ASN A 533 -19.57 -21.14 -9.67
C ASN A 533 -19.90 -19.75 -9.11
N VAL A 534 -19.94 -18.76 -9.99
CA VAL A 534 -20.23 -17.36 -9.64
C VAL A 534 -21.58 -17.23 -8.92
N SER A 535 -22.65 -17.82 -9.45
CA SER A 535 -24.01 -17.69 -8.90
C SER A 535 -24.14 -18.27 -7.49
N GLU A 536 -23.50 -19.41 -7.23
CA GLU A 536 -23.45 -20.03 -5.90
C GLU A 536 -22.67 -19.15 -4.91
N SER A 537 -21.53 -18.61 -5.34
CA SER A 537 -20.71 -17.73 -4.52
C SER A 537 -21.46 -16.43 -4.13
N LEU A 538 -22.23 -15.87 -5.07
CA LEU A 538 -23.05 -14.68 -4.86
C LEU A 538 -24.18 -14.96 -3.87
N THR A 539 -24.88 -16.08 -4.05
CA THR A 539 -25.95 -16.51 -3.15
C THR A 539 -25.41 -16.71 -1.72
N SER A 540 -24.24 -17.34 -1.60
CA SER A 540 -23.54 -17.50 -0.32
C SER A 540 -23.17 -16.16 0.33
N ALA A 541 -22.64 -15.20 -0.45
CA ALA A 541 -22.29 -13.87 0.04
C ALA A 541 -23.51 -13.11 0.57
N VAL A 542 -24.63 -13.11 -0.16
CA VAL A 542 -25.91 -12.51 0.28
C VAL A 542 -26.40 -13.15 1.58
N ASN A 543 -26.40 -14.48 1.65
CA ASN A 543 -26.83 -15.21 2.84
C ASN A 543 -25.93 -14.92 4.06
N SER A 544 -24.63 -14.69 3.82
CA SER A 544 -23.67 -14.31 4.86
C SER A 544 -24.01 -12.94 5.46
N ILE A 545 -24.31 -11.94 4.62
CA ILE A 545 -24.73 -10.60 5.08
C ILE A 545 -26.03 -10.68 5.88
N ARG A 546 -27.05 -11.37 5.38
CA ARG A 546 -28.32 -11.55 6.10
C ARG A 546 -28.15 -12.15 7.48
N LYS A 547 -27.26 -13.14 7.62
CA LYS A 547 -26.94 -13.73 8.94
C LYS A 547 -26.28 -12.71 9.87
N LEU A 548 -25.48 -11.78 9.35
CA LEU A 548 -24.89 -10.71 10.16
C LEU A 548 -25.93 -9.71 10.62
N ASP A 549 -26.90 -9.37 9.77
CA ASP A 549 -27.98 -8.44 10.12
C ASP A 549 -28.87 -9.04 11.22
N LEU A 550 -29.29 -10.30 11.05
CA LEU A 550 -30.04 -11.02 12.09
C LEU A 550 -29.29 -11.12 13.43
N ALA A 551 -27.97 -11.28 13.39
CA ALA A 551 -27.15 -11.34 14.60
C ALA A 551 -26.92 -9.97 15.26
N LEU A 552 -27.13 -8.87 14.54
CA LEU A 552 -27.13 -7.51 15.08
C LEU A 552 -28.50 -7.19 15.69
N ASP A 553 -29.59 -7.55 15.03
CA ASP A 553 -30.96 -7.32 15.53
C ASP A 553 -31.28 -8.12 16.81
N ALA A 554 -30.60 -9.26 17.01
CA ALA A 554 -30.76 -10.09 18.20
C ALA A 554 -29.97 -9.62 19.44
N LYS A 555 -29.15 -8.58 19.32
CA LYS A 555 -28.35 -7.99 20.43
C LYS A 555 -28.95 -6.67 20.87
#